data_AF-A0A7X9DA75-F1
#
_entry.id   AF-A0A7X9DA75-F1
#
_cell.length_a   1.000
_cell.length_b   1.000
_cell.length_c   1.000
_cell.angle_alpha   90.00
_cell.angle_beta   90.00
_cell.angle_gamma   90.00
#
_symmetry.space_group_name_H-M   'P 1'
#
loop_
_entity.id
_entity.type
_entity.pdbx_description
1 polymer ?
#
loop_
_entity_poly.entity_id
_entity_poly.type
_entity_poly.pdbx_seq_one_letter_code
_entity_poly.pdbx_strand_id
1 'polypeptide(L)'
;GNDEAIEKAICEYEGYLRYFEKALKYTGFPYYYRTIGSAFAVTADAYVRSGGMGRQQGGEDFYFLQKIFPMGKVAVLDDVFVYPMARFSERVPFGTGPALQKIIAEPDGQIKVYSMDAFAALKQLFDTIDDFFKQPENMVEEKITLLHPSLQEFIRHNNVTADIMDCSNNCAGMVSFRKRFFQHFNAFNVIKYLNFAHQEGYFNLESLVTCNNKYLKYIGN
;
A
#
# COMPACT_ATOMS: atom_id res chain seq x y z
N GLY A 1 30.48 13.08 -7.08
CA GLY A 1 30.55 12.49 -8.43
C GLY A 1 29.38 11.55 -8.63
N ASN A 2 29.54 10.27 -8.25
CA ASN A 2 28.46 9.27 -8.24
C ASN A 2 27.71 9.22 -6.90
N ASP A 3 28.38 9.48 -5.77
CA ASP A 3 27.76 9.44 -4.44
C ASP A 3 26.63 10.44 -4.28
N GLU A 4 26.79 11.69 -4.74
CA GLU A 4 25.76 12.72 -4.57
C GLU A 4 24.45 12.40 -5.31
N ALA A 5 24.52 11.77 -6.49
CA ALA A 5 23.33 11.35 -7.22
C ALA A 5 22.63 10.17 -6.54
N ILE A 6 23.41 9.22 -6.00
CA ILE A 6 22.89 8.09 -5.23
C ILE A 6 22.26 8.57 -3.91
N GLU A 7 22.90 9.51 -3.23
CA GLU A 7 22.41 10.13 -2.00
C GLU A 7 21.10 10.90 -2.22
N LYS A 8 20.99 11.64 -3.31
CA LYS A 8 19.72 12.29 -3.69
C LYS A 8 18.65 11.26 -4.02
N ALA A 9 18.98 10.24 -4.81
CA ALA A 9 18.02 9.20 -5.19
C ALA A 9 17.53 8.38 -3.98
N ILE A 10 18.39 8.08 -3.01
CA ILE A 10 17.98 7.38 -1.77
C ILE A 10 17.11 8.28 -0.89
N CYS A 11 17.41 9.59 -0.80
CA CYS A 11 16.55 10.53 -0.10
C CYS A 11 15.15 10.60 -0.71
N GLU A 12 15.05 10.68 -2.04
CA GLU A 12 13.79 10.64 -2.79
C GLU A 12 13.03 9.33 -2.55
N TYR A 13 13.72 8.19 -2.65
CA TYR A 13 13.13 6.88 -2.45
C TYR A 13 12.58 6.69 -1.02
N GLU A 14 13.37 7.03 0.01
CA GLU A 14 12.90 6.98 1.38
C GLU A 14 11.78 7.98 1.65
N GLY A 15 11.84 9.16 1.01
CA GLY A 15 10.77 10.15 1.04
C GLY A 15 9.46 9.58 0.51
N TYR A 16 9.52 8.85 -0.61
CA TYR A 16 8.40 8.12 -1.15
C TYR A 16 7.87 7.05 -0.19
N LEU A 17 8.73 6.23 0.42
CA LEU A 17 8.29 5.21 1.39
C LEU A 17 7.56 5.84 2.59
N ARG A 18 8.06 6.96 3.11
CA ARG A 18 7.41 7.73 4.18
C ARG A 18 6.06 8.30 3.74
N TYR A 19 5.98 8.84 2.52
CA TYR A 19 4.73 9.33 1.96
C TYR A 19 3.72 8.20 1.77
N PHE A 20 4.12 7.08 1.18
CA PHE A 20 3.25 5.94 0.91
C PHE A 20 2.65 5.37 2.20
N GLU A 21 3.46 5.22 3.25
CA GLU A 21 2.99 4.83 4.59
C GLU A 21 1.93 5.80 5.13
N LYS A 22 2.17 7.11 5.06
CA LYS A 22 1.24 8.15 5.53
C LYS A 22 -0.06 8.16 4.73
N ALA A 23 0.03 8.06 3.41
CA ALA A 23 -1.11 8.04 2.51
C ALA A 23 -1.95 6.77 2.72
N LEU A 24 -1.29 5.62 2.91
CA LEU A 24 -1.95 4.35 3.20
C LEU A 24 -2.62 4.36 4.59
N LYS A 25 -1.96 4.95 5.60
CA LYS A 25 -2.57 5.15 6.93
C LYS A 25 -3.81 6.02 6.84
N TYR A 26 -3.77 7.09 6.04
CA TYR A 26 -4.89 8.00 5.84
C TYR A 26 -6.13 7.29 5.28
N THR A 27 -5.96 6.31 4.39
CA THR A 27 -7.11 5.56 3.85
C THR A 27 -7.87 4.75 4.89
N GLY A 28 -7.27 4.48 6.06
CA GLY A 28 -7.82 3.58 7.07
C GLY A 28 -7.43 2.12 6.89
N PHE A 29 -6.49 1.81 5.97
CA PHE A 29 -5.94 0.47 5.83
C PHE A 29 -5.21 0.03 7.12
N PRO A 30 -5.53 -1.13 7.71
CA PRO A 30 -5.02 -1.51 9.04
C PRO A 30 -3.54 -1.90 9.06
N TYR A 31 -2.97 -2.26 7.90
CA TYR A 31 -1.61 -2.78 7.79
C TYR A 31 -0.69 -1.81 7.02
N TYR A 32 -0.79 -0.52 7.34
CA TYR A 32 -0.13 0.57 6.60
C TYR A 32 1.40 0.64 6.78
N TYR A 33 1.98 -0.18 7.64
CA TYR A 33 3.40 -0.18 7.95
C TYR A 33 4.27 -0.47 6.73
N ARG A 34 5.51 0.01 6.74
CA ARG A 34 6.47 -0.24 5.65
C ARG A 34 6.70 -1.73 5.48
N THR A 35 6.45 -2.20 4.26
CA THR A 35 6.69 -3.58 3.83
C THR A 35 7.99 -3.72 3.02
N ILE A 36 8.64 -2.59 2.75
CA ILE A 36 9.88 -2.48 1.98
C ILE A 36 10.75 -1.50 2.75
N GLY A 37 11.93 -1.95 3.18
CA GLY A 37 12.77 -1.14 4.05
C GLY A 37 13.98 -1.91 4.58
N SER A 38 14.86 -1.21 5.29
CA SER A 38 16.19 -1.68 5.64
C SER A 38 16.26 -2.65 6.80
N ALA A 39 15.27 -2.63 7.70
CA ALA A 39 15.23 -3.56 8.83
C ALA A 39 13.81 -3.73 9.38
N PHE A 40 13.52 -4.96 9.79
CA PHE A 40 12.40 -5.30 10.67
C PHE A 40 12.85 -6.44 11.58
N ALA A 41 12.14 -6.65 12.68
CA ALA A 41 12.32 -7.80 13.54
C ALA A 41 10.97 -8.47 13.79
N VAL A 42 10.98 -9.80 13.88
CA VAL A 42 9.82 -10.61 14.21
C VAL A 42 10.20 -11.62 15.28
N THR A 43 9.22 -12.04 16.08
CA THR A 43 9.44 -13.14 17.01
C THR A 43 9.63 -14.46 16.26
N ALA A 44 10.40 -15.38 16.85
CA ALA A 44 10.59 -16.71 16.27
C ALA A 44 9.24 -17.45 16.07
N ASP A 45 8.30 -17.28 17.01
CA ASP A 45 6.95 -17.84 16.90
C ASP A 45 6.21 -17.31 15.65
N ALA A 46 6.17 -15.99 15.46
CA ALA A 46 5.50 -15.39 14.31
C ALA A 46 6.14 -15.83 12.98
N TYR A 47 7.47 -15.90 12.93
CA TYR A 47 8.22 -16.38 11.76
C TYR A 47 7.85 -17.83 11.39
N VAL A 48 7.84 -18.74 12.38
CA VAL A 48 7.49 -20.15 12.15
C VAL A 48 6.03 -20.28 11.74
N ARG A 49 5.11 -19.57 12.40
CA ARG A 49 3.67 -19.61 12.10
C ARG A 49 3.31 -19.05 10.73
N SER A 50 4.09 -18.10 10.19
CA SER A 50 3.88 -17.60 8.82
C SER A 50 4.48 -18.50 7.74
N GLY A 51 5.17 -19.59 8.13
CA GLY A 51 5.91 -20.48 7.22
C GLY A 51 7.27 -19.94 6.78
N GLY A 52 7.85 -19.01 7.55
CA GLY A 52 9.10 -18.33 7.23
C GLY A 52 9.01 -17.35 6.07
N MET A 53 10.17 -16.87 5.61
CA MET A 53 10.28 -16.02 4.43
C MET A 53 10.33 -16.86 3.16
N GLY A 54 9.64 -16.38 2.12
CA GLY A 54 9.68 -17.03 0.81
C GLY A 54 11.04 -16.83 0.12
N ARG A 55 11.30 -17.66 -0.89
CA ARG A 55 12.54 -17.63 -1.69
C ARG A 55 12.38 -16.84 -2.99
N GLN A 56 11.41 -15.93 -3.05
CA GLN A 56 11.19 -15.13 -4.26
C GLN A 56 12.40 -14.23 -4.54
N GLN A 57 12.66 -13.96 -5.82
CA GLN A 57 13.68 -12.99 -6.22
C GLN A 57 13.06 -11.59 -6.18
N GLY A 58 13.12 -10.96 -5.01
CA GLY A 58 12.51 -9.66 -4.73
C GLY A 58 11.14 -9.78 -4.07
N GLY A 59 10.80 -8.80 -3.23
CA GLY A 59 9.49 -8.71 -2.59
C GLY A 59 9.25 -9.69 -1.46
N GLU A 60 10.25 -10.48 -1.08
CA GLU A 60 10.15 -11.45 0.00
C GLU A 60 9.64 -10.80 1.28
N ASP A 61 10.13 -9.60 1.61
CA ASP A 61 9.69 -8.80 2.74
C ASP A 61 8.21 -8.41 2.62
N PHE A 62 7.78 -7.97 1.44
CA PHE A 62 6.40 -7.58 1.18
C PHE A 62 5.44 -8.76 1.40
N TYR A 63 5.74 -9.92 0.80
CA TYR A 63 4.92 -11.11 0.96
C TYR A 63 4.95 -11.66 2.38
N PHE A 64 6.09 -11.58 3.06
CA PHE A 64 6.26 -12.03 4.42
C PHE A 64 5.50 -11.13 5.41
N LEU A 65 5.76 -9.83 5.39
CA LEU A 65 5.16 -8.87 6.33
C LEU A 65 3.64 -8.76 6.17
N GLN A 66 3.12 -8.93 4.95
CA GLN A 66 1.68 -9.01 4.71
C GLN A 66 1.01 -10.19 5.46
N LYS A 67 1.73 -11.29 5.72
CA LYS A 67 1.23 -12.39 6.57
C LYS A 67 1.39 -12.10 8.05
N ILE A 68 2.41 -11.33 8.42
CA ILE A 68 2.75 -11.01 9.82
C ILE A 68 1.81 -9.95 10.39
N PHE A 69 1.54 -8.86 9.67
CA PHE A 69 0.73 -7.76 10.21
C PHE A 69 -0.66 -8.18 10.72
N PRO A 70 -1.41 -9.05 10.04
CA PRO A 70 -2.69 -9.57 10.54
C PRO A 70 -2.60 -10.42 11.82
N MET A 71 -1.41 -10.91 12.19
CA MET A 71 -1.19 -11.62 13.46
C MET A 71 -1.22 -10.66 14.67
N GLY A 72 -1.12 -9.35 14.44
CA GLY A 72 -1.18 -8.31 15.46
C GLY A 72 0.13 -8.12 16.23
N LYS A 73 0.09 -7.22 17.22
CA LYS A 73 1.25 -6.82 18.06
C LYS A 73 2.42 -6.23 17.25
N VAL A 74 2.09 -5.35 16.29
CA VAL A 74 3.08 -4.60 15.53
C VAL A 74 3.35 -3.28 16.24
N ALA A 75 4.63 -2.92 16.35
CA ALA A 75 5.07 -1.64 16.87
C ALA A 75 6.09 -1.01 15.91
N VAL A 76 6.01 0.30 15.73
CA VAL A 76 7.05 1.10 15.08
C VAL A 76 7.99 1.59 16.17
N LEU A 77 9.29 1.45 15.96
CA LEU A 77 10.31 1.90 16.91
C LEU A 77 10.90 3.22 16.41
N ASP A 78 10.29 4.34 16.83
CA ASP A 78 10.63 5.67 16.31
C ASP A 78 12.04 6.14 16.73
N ASP A 79 12.60 5.59 17.81
CA ASP A 79 13.90 5.96 18.36
C ASP A 79 15.04 4.97 18.01
N VAL A 80 14.77 4.00 17.13
CA VAL A 80 15.75 2.98 16.73
C VAL A 80 16.12 3.15 15.26
N PHE A 81 17.41 3.41 15.02
CA PHE A 81 17.91 3.71 13.68
C PHE A 81 18.91 2.65 13.20
N VAL A 82 18.77 2.29 11.92
CA VAL A 82 19.78 1.53 11.17
C VAL A 82 20.20 2.39 9.97
N TYR A 83 21.50 2.40 9.69
CA TYR A 83 22.08 3.19 8.59
C TYR A 83 22.58 2.25 7.49
N PRO A 84 21.67 1.72 6.65
CA PRO A 84 22.06 0.86 5.53
C PRO A 84 22.86 1.68 4.51
N MET A 85 23.90 1.08 3.96
CA MET A 85 24.62 1.68 2.84
C MET A 85 23.76 1.57 1.57
N ALA A 86 23.53 2.68 0.88
CA ALA A 86 22.90 2.68 -0.44
C ALA A 86 23.80 1.94 -1.43
N ARG A 87 23.23 0.97 -2.16
CA ARG A 87 23.96 0.19 -3.17
C ARG A 87 23.06 -0.04 -4.37
N PHE A 88 23.64 0.07 -5.57
CA PHE A 88 23.01 -0.46 -6.77
C PHE A 88 22.91 -1.98 -6.67
N SER A 89 21.77 -2.53 -7.06
CA SER A 89 21.56 -3.97 -7.14
C SER A 89 20.65 -4.27 -8.32
N GLU A 90 21.17 -5.02 -9.28
CA GLU A 90 20.43 -5.57 -10.42
C GLU A 90 19.97 -7.01 -10.17
N ARG A 91 20.23 -7.54 -8.96
CA ARG A 91 19.98 -8.95 -8.62
C ARG A 91 18.50 -9.32 -8.52
N VAL A 92 17.63 -8.32 -8.49
CA VAL A 92 16.19 -8.48 -8.33
C VAL A 92 15.44 -7.55 -9.28
N PRO A 93 14.29 -7.98 -9.83
CA PRO A 93 13.51 -7.17 -10.76
C PRO A 93 12.79 -5.98 -10.10
N PHE A 94 12.72 -5.95 -8.76
CA PHE A 94 12.08 -4.89 -7.99
C PHE A 94 12.69 -4.79 -6.59
N GLY A 95 12.63 -3.60 -5.98
CA GLY A 95 13.27 -3.28 -4.71
C GLY A 95 14.04 -1.96 -4.78
N THR A 96 14.87 -1.68 -3.77
CA THR A 96 15.61 -0.41 -3.66
C THR A 96 16.55 -0.17 -4.85
N GLY A 97 17.32 -1.18 -5.27
CA GLY A 97 18.26 -1.05 -6.40
C GLY A 97 17.59 -0.61 -7.70
N PRO A 98 16.59 -1.35 -8.22
CA PRO A 98 15.83 -0.93 -9.40
C PRO A 98 15.10 0.40 -9.24
N ALA A 99 14.63 0.74 -8.04
CA ALA A 99 14.00 2.03 -7.79
C ALA A 99 14.99 3.19 -7.93
N LEU A 100 16.19 3.07 -7.36
CA LEU A 100 17.25 4.08 -7.50
C LEU A 100 17.67 4.28 -8.96
N GLN A 101 17.80 3.18 -9.74
CA GLN A 101 18.10 3.27 -11.16
C GLN A 101 17.03 4.06 -11.93
N LYS A 102 15.75 3.83 -11.63
CA LYS A 102 14.65 4.59 -12.24
C LYS A 102 14.71 6.08 -11.89
N ILE A 103 14.93 6.41 -10.62
CA ILE A 103 15.02 7.81 -10.16
C ILE A 103 16.18 8.54 -10.85
N ILE A 104 17.35 7.91 -10.94
CA ILE A 104 18.54 8.50 -11.58
C ILE A 104 18.34 8.67 -13.09
N ALA A 105 17.53 7.80 -13.72
CA ALA A 105 17.20 7.90 -15.14
C ALA A 105 16.15 8.98 -15.46
N GLU A 106 15.41 9.49 -14.46
CA GLU A 106 14.47 10.59 -14.67
C GLU A 106 15.24 11.91 -14.94
N PRO A 107 14.85 12.71 -15.94
CA PRO A 107 15.57 13.94 -16.30
C PRO A 107 15.68 14.98 -15.19
N ASP A 108 14.71 15.02 -14.27
CA ASP A 108 14.68 15.90 -13.10
C ASP A 108 15.26 15.24 -11.85
N GLY A 109 15.65 13.96 -11.92
CA GLY A 109 16.15 13.17 -10.80
C GLY A 109 15.12 12.95 -9.69
N GLN A 110 13.82 13.15 -9.96
CA GLN A 110 12.75 13.05 -8.97
C GLN A 110 11.94 11.77 -9.13
N ILE A 111 11.53 11.19 -8.01
CA ILE A 111 10.60 10.07 -8.06
C ILE A 111 9.18 10.56 -8.38
N LYS A 112 8.55 9.91 -9.36
CA LYS A 112 7.11 10.03 -9.62
C LYS A 112 6.36 9.01 -8.78
N VAL A 113 5.38 9.48 -8.01
CA VAL A 113 4.67 8.68 -7.00
C VAL A 113 3.18 8.67 -7.25
N TYR A 114 2.46 7.70 -6.67
CA TYR A 114 1.01 7.64 -6.77
C TYR A 114 0.36 8.89 -6.19
N SER A 115 -0.59 9.47 -6.94
CA SER A 115 -1.35 10.64 -6.53
C SER A 115 -2.02 10.45 -5.18
N MET A 116 -2.00 11.49 -4.35
CA MET A 116 -2.74 11.50 -3.08
C MET A 116 -4.26 11.39 -3.31
N ASP A 117 -4.75 11.88 -4.45
CA ASP A 117 -6.17 11.82 -4.81
C ASP A 117 -6.62 10.38 -5.05
N ALA A 118 -5.72 9.51 -5.54
CA ALA A 118 -5.99 8.08 -5.67
C ALA A 118 -6.18 7.41 -4.30
N PHE A 119 -5.36 7.78 -3.31
CA PHE A 119 -5.53 7.32 -1.92
C PHE A 119 -6.81 7.89 -1.30
N ALA A 120 -7.18 9.14 -1.61
CA ALA A 120 -8.43 9.72 -1.16
C ALA A 120 -9.66 9.04 -1.77
N ALA A 121 -9.60 8.65 -3.04
CA ALA A 121 -10.61 7.80 -3.64
C ALA A 121 -10.68 6.44 -2.92
N LEU A 122 -9.54 5.77 -2.71
CA LEU A 122 -9.49 4.49 -1.99
C LEU A 122 -10.07 4.58 -0.56
N LYS A 123 -9.84 5.70 0.14
CA LYS A 123 -10.44 5.97 1.44
C LYS A 123 -11.97 5.88 1.41
N GLN A 124 -12.63 6.34 0.34
CA GLN A 124 -14.09 6.26 0.21
C GLN A 124 -14.59 4.81 0.29
N LEU A 125 -13.88 3.87 -0.34
CA LEU A 125 -14.21 2.45 -0.22
C LEU A 125 -14.06 1.98 1.23
N PHE A 126 -12.94 2.31 1.87
CA PHE A 126 -12.63 1.82 3.22
C PHE A 126 -13.55 2.40 4.31
N ASP A 127 -13.97 3.65 4.15
CA ASP A 127 -14.95 4.28 5.03
C ASP A 127 -16.36 3.69 4.85
N THR A 128 -16.67 3.14 3.67
CA THR A 128 -17.97 2.53 3.35
C THR A 128 -18.03 1.03 3.68
N ILE A 129 -16.93 0.40 4.13
CA ILE A 129 -16.88 -1.06 4.36
C ILE A 129 -18.02 -1.54 5.25
N ASP A 130 -18.25 -0.87 6.38
CA ASP A 130 -19.20 -1.31 7.39
C ASP A 130 -20.64 -1.34 6.85
N ASP A 131 -20.92 -0.47 5.88
CA ASP A 131 -22.21 -0.39 5.21
C ASP A 131 -22.50 -1.58 4.29
N PHE A 132 -21.50 -2.40 3.94
CA PHE A 132 -21.71 -3.60 3.14
C PHE A 132 -22.10 -4.83 3.98
N PHE A 133 -21.89 -4.78 5.30
CA PHE A 133 -22.10 -5.94 6.16
C PHE A 133 -23.59 -6.31 6.24
N LYS A 134 -23.89 -7.58 5.96
CA LYS A 134 -25.24 -8.17 5.90
C LYS A 134 -26.22 -7.43 4.98
N GLN A 135 -25.70 -6.73 3.97
CA GLN A 135 -26.53 -6.17 2.89
C GLN A 135 -26.73 -7.17 1.76
N PRO A 136 -27.89 -7.13 1.07
CA PRO A 136 -28.06 -7.86 -0.17
C PRO A 136 -27.21 -7.25 -1.29
N GLU A 137 -26.86 -8.06 -2.29
CA GLU A 137 -25.92 -7.69 -3.36
C GLU A 137 -26.32 -6.41 -4.10
N ASN A 138 -27.62 -6.21 -4.36
CA ASN A 138 -28.11 -5.01 -5.03
C ASN A 138 -27.85 -3.72 -4.23
N MET A 139 -27.94 -3.77 -2.90
CA MET A 139 -27.63 -2.62 -2.02
C MET A 139 -26.12 -2.35 -1.96
N VAL A 140 -25.30 -3.41 -2.03
CA VAL A 140 -23.84 -3.28 -2.14
C VAL A 140 -23.47 -2.60 -3.46
N GLU A 141 -24.05 -3.05 -4.58
CA GLU A 141 -23.85 -2.44 -5.90
C GLU A 141 -24.30 -0.98 -5.94
N GLU A 142 -25.48 -0.65 -5.40
CA GLU A 142 -25.95 0.74 -5.28
C GLU A 142 -24.92 1.62 -4.54
N LYS A 143 -24.35 1.14 -3.43
CA LYS A 143 -23.31 1.87 -2.70
C LYS A 143 -22.01 2.00 -3.50
N ILE A 144 -21.63 0.96 -4.26
CA ILE A 144 -20.45 1.02 -5.14
C ILE A 144 -20.60 2.13 -6.18
N THR A 145 -21.80 2.36 -6.73
CA THR A 145 -22.04 3.45 -7.71
C THR A 145 -21.79 4.87 -7.15
N LEU A 146 -21.75 5.02 -5.83
CA LEU A 146 -21.46 6.30 -5.16
C LEU A 146 -19.95 6.54 -4.97
N LEU A 147 -19.12 5.52 -5.17
CA LEU A 147 -17.66 5.63 -5.07
C LEU A 147 -17.08 6.35 -6.29
N HIS A 148 -15.84 6.81 -6.19
CA HIS A 148 -15.11 7.37 -7.33
C HIS A 148 -15.11 6.41 -8.55
N PRO A 149 -15.24 6.90 -9.80
CA PRO A 149 -15.30 6.05 -11.01
C PRO A 149 -14.15 5.03 -11.13
N SER A 150 -12.93 5.42 -10.73
CA SER A 150 -11.78 4.49 -10.70
C SER A 150 -12.01 3.27 -9.80
N LEU A 151 -12.72 3.42 -8.68
CA LEU A 151 -13.05 2.32 -7.79
C LEU A 151 -14.17 1.46 -8.36
N GLN A 152 -15.20 2.08 -8.94
CA GLN A 152 -16.30 1.35 -9.57
C GLN A 152 -15.76 0.38 -10.62
N GLU A 153 -14.89 0.87 -11.50
CA GLU A 153 -14.31 0.05 -12.56
C GLU A 153 -13.31 -0.99 -12.02
N PHE A 154 -12.47 -0.61 -11.05
CA PHE A 154 -11.56 -1.56 -10.41
C PHE A 154 -12.29 -2.71 -9.72
N ILE A 155 -13.35 -2.41 -8.96
CA ILE A 155 -14.19 -3.38 -8.25
C ILE A 155 -14.82 -4.35 -9.23
N ARG A 156 -15.39 -3.83 -10.32
CA ARG A 156 -15.99 -4.64 -11.39
C ARG A 156 -14.97 -5.56 -12.07
N HIS A 157 -13.77 -5.05 -12.39
CA HIS A 157 -12.73 -5.84 -13.07
C HIS A 157 -12.09 -6.91 -12.19
N ASN A 158 -12.04 -6.69 -10.87
CA ASN A 158 -11.35 -7.59 -9.94
C ASN A 158 -12.32 -8.45 -9.10
N ASN A 159 -13.62 -8.48 -9.46
CA ASN A 159 -14.67 -9.22 -8.75
C ASN A 159 -14.74 -8.91 -7.24
N VAL A 160 -14.47 -7.66 -6.85
CA VAL A 160 -14.40 -7.28 -5.43
C VAL A 160 -15.79 -7.36 -4.76
N THR A 161 -16.88 -7.15 -5.50
CA THR A 161 -18.25 -7.37 -4.97
C THR A 161 -18.42 -8.82 -4.48
N ALA A 162 -17.96 -9.80 -5.25
CA ALA A 162 -18.06 -11.20 -4.86
C ALA A 162 -17.26 -11.50 -3.57
N ASP A 163 -16.07 -10.91 -3.44
CA ASP A 163 -15.28 -10.99 -2.19
C ASP A 163 -16.01 -10.35 -1.00
N ILE A 164 -16.64 -9.18 -1.20
CA ILE A 164 -17.45 -8.51 -0.16
C ILE A 164 -18.61 -9.41 0.28
N MET A 165 -19.34 -10.00 -0.67
CA MET A 165 -20.47 -10.89 -0.38
C MET A 165 -20.02 -12.17 0.33
N ASP A 166 -18.93 -12.80 -0.11
CA ASP A 166 -18.34 -13.95 0.57
C ASP A 166 -17.94 -13.61 2.02
N CYS A 167 -17.27 -12.47 2.21
CA CYS A 167 -16.90 -12.00 3.54
C CYS A 167 -18.13 -11.78 4.42
N SER A 168 -19.15 -11.10 3.90
CA SER A 168 -20.38 -10.76 4.61
C SER A 168 -21.18 -12.01 5.02
N ASN A 169 -21.30 -12.98 4.11
CA ASN A 169 -22.04 -14.22 4.35
C ASN A 169 -21.38 -15.12 5.39
N ASN A 170 -20.05 -15.17 5.39
CA ASN A 170 -19.29 -16.06 6.27
C ASN A 170 -18.80 -15.40 7.58
N CYS A 171 -19.26 -14.19 7.89
CA CYS A 171 -18.92 -13.51 9.14
C CYS A 171 -20.16 -13.32 10.04
N ALA A 172 -19.97 -13.54 11.34
CA ALA A 172 -21.01 -13.40 12.36
C ALA A 172 -21.14 -11.96 12.88
N GLY A 173 -20.11 -11.13 12.72
CA GLY A 173 -20.14 -9.73 13.17
C GLY A 173 -19.21 -8.80 12.41
N MET A 174 -19.40 -7.49 12.62
CA MET A 174 -18.69 -6.42 11.92
C MET A 174 -17.16 -6.53 12.03
N VAL A 175 -16.65 -6.82 13.25
CA VAL A 175 -15.20 -6.96 13.49
C VAL A 175 -14.60 -8.10 12.67
N SER A 176 -15.26 -9.27 12.64
CA SER A 176 -14.81 -10.41 11.82
C SER A 176 -14.91 -10.12 10.33
N PHE A 177 -15.94 -9.39 9.92
CA PHE A 177 -16.15 -8.97 8.53
C PHE A 177 -15.04 -8.02 8.06
N ARG A 178 -14.77 -6.92 8.78
CA ARG A 178 -13.67 -6.00 8.46
C ARG A 178 -12.33 -6.73 8.38
N LYS A 179 -12.06 -7.64 9.33
CA LYS A 179 -10.83 -8.44 9.32
C LYS A 179 -10.71 -9.29 8.06
N ARG A 180 -11.77 -10.02 7.69
CA ARG A 180 -11.79 -10.87 6.50
C ARG A 180 -11.71 -10.04 5.22
N PHE A 181 -12.42 -8.91 5.15
CA PHE A 181 -12.33 -7.96 4.04
C PHE A 181 -10.87 -7.56 3.79
N PHE A 182 -10.13 -7.09 4.80
CA PHE A 182 -8.72 -6.70 4.61
C PHE A 182 -7.74 -7.87 4.43
N GLN A 183 -8.17 -9.13 4.63
CA GLN A 183 -7.41 -10.31 4.20
C GLN A 183 -7.55 -10.54 2.68
N HIS A 184 -8.75 -10.33 2.14
CA HIS A 184 -9.01 -10.35 0.70
C HIS A 184 -8.43 -9.09 0.04
N PHE A 185 -8.92 -7.90 0.41
CA PHE A 185 -8.41 -6.59 -0.01
C PHE A 185 -7.15 -6.20 0.77
N ASN A 186 -6.07 -6.94 0.54
CA ASN A 186 -4.78 -6.76 1.19
C ASN A 186 -3.90 -5.70 0.50
N ALA A 187 -2.65 -5.54 0.96
CA ALA A 187 -1.73 -4.54 0.43
C ALA A 187 -1.44 -4.73 -1.08
N PHE A 188 -1.51 -5.96 -1.58
CA PHE A 188 -1.36 -6.23 -3.01
C PHE A 188 -2.54 -5.68 -3.82
N ASN A 189 -3.77 -5.79 -3.30
CA ASN A 189 -4.95 -5.17 -3.93
C ASN A 189 -4.90 -3.64 -3.90
N VAL A 190 -4.34 -3.04 -2.84
CA VAL A 190 -4.06 -1.59 -2.81
C VAL A 190 -3.12 -1.20 -3.96
N ILE A 191 -1.98 -1.88 -4.10
CA ILE A 191 -1.01 -1.58 -5.18
C ILE A 191 -1.64 -1.80 -6.56
N LYS A 192 -2.43 -2.88 -6.74
CA LYS A 192 -3.20 -3.12 -7.97
C LYS A 192 -4.15 -1.98 -8.30
N TYR A 193 -4.90 -1.49 -7.31
CA TYR A 193 -5.79 -0.35 -7.49
C TYR A 193 -5.03 0.91 -7.87
N LEU A 194 -3.94 1.22 -7.18
CA LEU A 194 -3.13 2.41 -7.48
C LEU A 194 -2.52 2.35 -8.89
N ASN A 195 -2.04 1.17 -9.31
CA ASN A 195 -1.58 0.94 -10.67
C ASN A 195 -2.71 1.11 -11.69
N PHE A 196 -3.86 0.48 -11.45
CA PHE A 196 -5.03 0.56 -12.33
C PHE A 196 -5.49 2.01 -12.49
N ALA A 197 -5.70 2.73 -11.38
CA ALA A 197 -6.18 4.10 -11.42
C ALA A 197 -5.20 5.04 -12.12
N HIS A 198 -3.91 4.74 -12.08
CA HIS A 198 -2.91 5.45 -12.88
C HIS A 198 -2.95 5.08 -14.36
N GLN A 199 -2.93 3.79 -14.68
CA GLN A 199 -2.82 3.28 -16.06
C GLN A 199 -4.05 3.62 -16.90
N GLU A 200 -5.23 3.63 -16.30
CA GLU A 200 -6.49 4.05 -16.96
C GLU A 200 -6.66 5.58 -16.99
N GLY A 201 -5.68 6.35 -16.51
CA GLY A 201 -5.67 7.81 -16.62
C GLY A 201 -6.57 8.54 -15.63
N TYR A 202 -7.13 7.88 -14.61
CA TYR A 202 -7.89 8.55 -13.55
C TYR A 202 -7.01 9.47 -12.69
N PHE A 203 -5.79 9.04 -12.39
CA PHE A 203 -4.83 9.83 -11.61
C PHE A 203 -3.41 9.71 -12.19
N ASN A 204 -2.80 10.82 -12.56
CA ASN A 204 -1.40 10.79 -12.99
C ASN A 204 -0.46 10.55 -11.81
N LEU A 205 0.72 9.97 -12.08
CA LEU A 205 1.81 10.05 -11.12
C LEU A 205 2.24 11.50 -10.96
N GLU A 206 2.57 11.89 -9.74
CA GLU A 206 2.91 13.27 -9.39
C GLU A 206 4.27 13.31 -8.67
N SER A 207 4.85 14.50 -8.53
CA SER A 207 6.08 14.66 -7.74
C SER A 207 5.79 14.45 -6.25
N LEU A 208 6.78 13.93 -5.53
CA LEU A 208 6.69 13.70 -4.09
C LEU A 208 6.31 14.99 -3.32
N VAL A 209 6.82 16.14 -3.73
CA VAL A 209 6.50 17.45 -3.14
C VAL A 209 5.01 17.77 -3.30
N THR A 210 4.46 17.58 -4.50
CA THR A 210 3.04 17.83 -4.78
C THR A 210 2.15 16.94 -3.94
N CYS A 211 2.47 15.66 -3.86
CA CYS A 211 1.71 14.70 -3.06
C CYS A 211 1.77 15.00 -1.56
N ASN A 212 2.93 15.40 -1.02
CA ASN A 212 3.03 15.82 0.38
C ASN A 212 2.18 17.07 0.67
N ASN A 213 2.15 18.04 -0.24
CA ASN A 213 1.30 19.23 -0.09
C ASN A 213 -0.19 18.88 -0.13
N LYS A 214 -0.60 17.96 -1.03
CA LYS A 214 -1.98 17.44 -1.05
C LYS A 214 -2.31 16.69 0.24
N TYR A 215 -1.40 15.85 0.72
CA TYR A 215 -1.58 15.11 1.97
C TYR A 215 -1.87 16.06 3.15
N LEU A 216 -1.10 17.14 3.31
CA LEU A 216 -1.34 18.14 4.35
C LEU A 216 -2.75 18.74 4.28
N LYS A 217 -3.22 19.10 3.08
CA LYS A 217 -4.59 19.59 2.86
C LYS A 217 -5.64 18.56 3.28
N TYR A 218 -5.45 17.28 2.95
CA TYR A 218 -6.39 16.21 3.31
C TYR A 218 -6.48 15.96 4.81
N ILE A 219 -5.40 16.17 5.56
CA ILE A 219 -5.39 16.02 7.02
C ILE A 219 -5.72 17.31 7.78
N GLY A 220 -6.00 18.41 7.07
CA GLY A 220 -6.40 19.69 7.66
C GLY A 220 -5.25 20.51 8.27
N ASN A 221 -4.02 20.33 7.77
CA ASN A 221 -2.83 21.09 8.17
C ASN A 221 -2.41 22.12 7.11
#